data_AF-A0A250J6M9-F1
#
_entry.id   AF-A0A250J6M9-F1
#
_cell.length_a   1.000
_cell.length_b   1.000
_cell.length_c   1.000
_cell.angle_alpha   90.00
_cell.angle_beta   90.00
_cell.angle_gamma   90.00
#
_symmetry.space_group_name_H-M   'P 1'
#
loop_
_entity.id
_entity.type
_entity.pdbx_description
1 polymer ?
#
loop_
_entity_poly.entity_id
_entity_poly.type
_entity_poly.pdbx_seq_one_letter_code
_entity_poly.pdbx_strand_id
1 'polypeptide(L)'
;MKVELVTLEVPFLHLENPAARESFMDMQRVRAAAYRADFGDRYMPFDTSDFVARHHLFYVQTESGREPVAAFKQVALATCDAHGLELPALGIFGGRSPEHVEALSELILQHRRSGRHLLYGGSWGMRFWARMGYVPLLHRGQPLPKVAYSEPGEELVLISLTEPSPWALECRERQRQVLEERRSFPPRAPSSTGAEGVKEPVSAPRVV
;
A
#
# COMPACT_ATOMS: atom_id res chain seq x y z
N MET A 1 -18.66 -1.04 -11.35
CA MET A 1 -17.71 -0.38 -10.44
C MET A 1 -16.31 -0.54 -11.00
N LYS A 2 -15.59 0.55 -11.29
CA LYS A 2 -14.21 0.50 -11.80
C LYS A 2 -13.25 0.74 -10.65
N VAL A 3 -12.29 -0.16 -10.46
CA VAL A 3 -11.22 -0.06 -9.46
C VAL A 3 -9.93 0.34 -10.15
N GLU A 4 -9.18 1.24 -9.53
CA GLU A 4 -7.86 1.70 -9.98
C GLU A 4 -6.85 1.45 -8.86
N LEU A 5 -5.68 0.92 -9.21
CA LEU A 5 -4.55 0.74 -8.30
C LEU A 5 -3.47 1.76 -8.66
N VAL A 6 -3.15 2.62 -7.70
CA VAL A 6 -2.01 3.53 -7.76
C VAL A 6 -0.90 2.97 -6.88
N THR A 7 0.32 2.93 -7.40
CA THR A 7 1.51 2.54 -6.64
C THR A 7 2.48 3.72 -6.61
N LEU A 8 2.94 4.07 -5.42
CA LEU A 8 3.94 5.12 -5.20
C LEU A 8 5.14 4.51 -4.47
N GLU A 9 6.29 4.49 -5.12
CA GLU A 9 7.54 4.00 -4.53
C GLU A 9 8.34 5.17 -3.99
N VAL A 10 8.91 5.01 -2.78
CA VAL A 10 9.80 5.99 -2.16
C VAL A 10 9.23 7.43 -2.21
N PRO A 11 8.04 7.68 -1.62
CA PRO A 11 7.30 8.94 -1.75
C PRO A 11 8.12 10.22 -1.62
N PHE A 12 9.13 10.25 -0.74
CA PHE A 12 9.93 11.45 -0.51
C PHE A 12 10.65 11.96 -1.77
N LEU A 13 10.97 11.07 -2.73
CA LEU A 13 11.59 11.42 -4.01
C LEU A 13 10.61 12.08 -4.99
N HIS A 14 9.31 12.04 -4.70
CA HIS A 14 8.25 12.46 -5.62
C HIS A 14 7.38 13.59 -5.08
N LEU A 15 7.74 14.22 -3.95
CA LEU A 15 6.91 15.25 -3.30
C LEU A 15 6.71 16.52 -4.15
N GLU A 16 7.62 16.77 -5.10
CA GLU A 16 7.50 17.86 -6.08
C GLU A 16 6.44 17.58 -7.16
N ASN A 17 6.07 16.31 -7.39
CA ASN A 17 4.99 15.95 -8.30
C ASN A 17 3.63 16.08 -7.58
N PRO A 18 2.74 17.00 -8.01
CA PRO A 18 1.45 17.21 -7.34
C PRO A 18 0.60 15.95 -7.26
N ALA A 19 0.60 15.10 -8.29
CA ALA A 19 -0.19 13.88 -8.32
C ALA A 19 0.36 12.83 -7.34
N ALA A 20 1.68 12.71 -7.23
CA ALA A 20 2.31 11.81 -6.25
C ALA A 20 2.03 12.28 -4.81
N ARG A 21 2.13 13.59 -4.57
CA ARG A 21 1.81 14.20 -3.27
C ARG A 21 0.33 13.98 -2.91
N GLU A 22 -0.60 14.18 -3.83
CA GLU A 22 -2.02 13.91 -3.63
C GLU A 22 -2.26 12.44 -3.27
N SER A 23 -1.73 11.50 -4.06
CA SER A 23 -1.88 10.07 -3.78
C SER A 23 -1.23 9.64 -2.47
N PHE A 24 -0.07 10.20 -2.12
CA PHE A 24 0.55 9.94 -0.82
C PHE A 24 -0.36 10.42 0.32
N MET A 25 -0.90 11.63 0.23
CA MET A 25 -1.82 12.14 1.25
C MET A 25 -3.10 11.29 1.35
N ASP A 26 -3.63 10.80 0.24
CA ASP A 26 -4.78 9.89 0.24
C ASP A 26 -4.45 8.56 0.93
N MET A 27 -3.28 7.98 0.68
CA MET A 27 -2.79 6.77 1.38
C MET A 27 -2.75 7.00 2.88
N GLN A 28 -2.20 8.13 3.32
CA GLN A 28 -2.11 8.46 4.73
C GLN A 28 -3.50 8.68 5.35
N ARG A 29 -4.44 9.32 4.63
CA ARG A 29 -5.84 9.48 5.09
C ARG A 29 -6.56 8.15 5.28
N VAL A 30 -6.47 7.25 4.29
CA VAL A 30 -7.10 5.92 4.39
C VAL A 30 -6.54 5.14 5.57
N ARG A 31 -5.21 5.14 5.75
CA ARG A 31 -4.58 4.47 6.89
C ARG A 31 -4.96 5.08 8.23
N ALA A 32 -5.04 6.41 8.32
CA ALA A 32 -5.47 7.08 9.55
C ALA A 32 -6.93 6.81 9.89
N ALA A 33 -7.82 6.83 8.90
CA ALA A 33 -9.22 6.48 9.10
C ALA A 33 -9.37 5.04 9.59
N ALA A 34 -8.62 4.11 8.98
CA ALA A 34 -8.59 2.73 9.41
C ALA A 34 -8.09 2.63 10.86
N TYR A 35 -6.86 3.08 11.17
CA TYR A 35 -6.31 3.03 12.53
C TYR A 35 -7.21 3.67 13.59
N ARG A 36 -7.87 4.79 13.27
CA ARG A 36 -8.83 5.42 14.18
C ARG A 36 -10.03 4.52 14.47
N ALA A 37 -10.52 3.77 13.48
CA ALA A 37 -11.65 2.87 13.67
C ALA A 37 -11.32 1.73 14.64
N ASP A 38 -10.10 1.19 14.60
CA ASP A 38 -9.67 0.08 15.47
C ASP A 38 -9.14 0.56 16.83
N PHE A 39 -8.41 1.68 16.87
CA PHE A 39 -7.65 2.09 18.05
C PHE A 39 -7.98 3.50 18.58
N GLY A 40 -8.94 4.19 17.97
CA GLY A 40 -9.23 5.60 18.27
C GLY A 40 -8.05 6.53 17.96
N ASP A 41 -8.00 7.69 18.63
CA ASP A 41 -6.92 8.68 18.45
C ASP A 41 -5.67 8.38 19.30
N ARG A 42 -5.54 7.16 19.84
CA ARG A 42 -4.44 6.79 20.77
C ARG A 42 -3.09 6.65 20.07
N TYR A 43 -3.07 6.23 18.80
CA TYR A 43 -1.82 5.92 18.09
C TYR A 43 -1.70 6.72 16.80
N MET A 44 -0.50 7.25 16.55
CA MET A 44 -0.14 7.80 15.26
C MET A 44 0.16 6.64 14.29
N PRO A 45 -0.57 6.52 13.16
CA PRO A 45 -0.45 5.38 12.25
C PRO A 45 0.72 5.54 11.27
N PHE A 46 1.65 6.44 11.56
CA PHE A 46 2.69 6.90 10.66
C PHE A 46 4.08 6.82 11.31
N ASP A 47 5.07 6.52 10.49
CA ASP A 47 6.47 6.43 10.90
C ASP A 47 7.40 6.90 9.77
N THR A 48 8.71 6.94 10.02
CA THR A 48 9.69 7.36 9.02
C THR A 48 9.72 6.46 7.78
N SER A 49 9.37 5.18 7.91
CA SER A 49 9.34 4.25 6.78
C SER A 49 8.27 4.60 5.75
N ASP A 50 7.25 5.38 6.13
CA ASP A 50 6.23 5.86 5.18
C ASP A 50 6.82 6.69 4.05
N PHE A 51 7.96 7.34 4.26
CA PHE A 51 8.58 8.17 3.25
C PHE A 51 9.39 7.37 2.24
N VAL A 52 9.84 6.17 2.59
CA VAL A 52 10.65 5.30 1.72
C VAL A 52 9.90 4.06 1.23
N ALA A 53 8.73 3.76 1.78
CA ALA A 53 7.97 2.58 1.44
C ALA A 53 7.47 2.59 -0.02
N ARG A 54 7.12 1.41 -0.53
CA ARG A 54 6.17 1.27 -1.64
C ARG A 54 4.76 1.28 -1.07
N HIS A 55 3.96 2.26 -1.46
CA HIS A 55 2.56 2.34 -1.09
C HIS A 55 1.67 1.93 -2.24
N HIS A 56 0.58 1.25 -1.91
CA HIS A 56 -0.46 0.85 -2.82
C HIS A 56 -1.77 1.46 -2.36
N LEU A 57 -2.47 2.13 -3.27
CA LEU A 57 -3.75 2.78 -3.02
C LEU A 57 -4.78 2.31 -4.04
N PHE A 58 -5.91 1.85 -3.54
CA PHE A 58 -7.06 1.50 -4.37
C PHE A 58 -8.05 2.65 -4.39
N TYR A 59 -8.43 3.06 -5.59
CA TYR A 59 -9.54 3.97 -5.82
C TYR A 59 -10.74 3.22 -6.40
N VAL A 60 -11.94 3.65 -6.02
CA VAL A 60 -13.18 3.31 -6.71
C VAL A 60 -13.66 4.55 -7.47
N GLN A 61 -14.03 4.35 -8.73
CA GLN A 61 -14.63 5.41 -9.54
C GLN A 61 -16.12 5.55 -9.17
N THR A 62 -16.51 6.76 -8.79
CA THR A 62 -17.86 7.20 -8.43
C THR A 62 -18.36 8.24 -9.45
N GLU A 63 -19.61 8.69 -9.33
CA GLU A 63 -20.14 9.77 -10.17
C GLU A 63 -19.43 11.12 -9.91
N SER A 64 -18.90 11.31 -8.70
CA SER A 64 -18.23 12.55 -8.26
C SER A 64 -16.71 12.53 -8.47
N GLY A 65 -16.14 11.42 -8.95
CA GLY A 65 -14.70 11.29 -9.21
C GLY A 65 -14.14 9.95 -8.77
N ARG A 66 -12.93 9.97 -8.21
CA ARG A 66 -12.29 8.78 -7.63
C ARG A 66 -12.23 8.90 -6.12
N GLU A 67 -12.60 7.84 -5.41
CA GLU A 67 -12.60 7.78 -3.96
C GLU A 67 -11.58 6.75 -3.48
N PRO A 68 -10.64 7.11 -2.58
CA PRO A 68 -9.67 6.17 -2.05
C PRO A 68 -10.34 5.23 -1.02
N VAL A 69 -10.25 3.92 -1.25
CA VAL A 69 -10.99 2.92 -0.44
C VAL A 69 -10.10 2.00 0.39
N ALA A 70 -8.85 1.79 -0.03
CA ALA A 70 -7.92 0.92 0.68
C ALA A 70 -6.48 1.31 0.38
N ALA A 71 -5.60 1.24 1.39
CA ALA A 71 -4.19 1.51 1.23
C ALA A 71 -3.34 0.56 2.07
N PHE A 72 -2.21 0.14 1.53
CA PHE A 72 -1.22 -0.65 2.28
C PHE A 72 0.20 -0.25 1.88
N LYS A 73 1.17 -0.51 2.76
CA LYS A 73 2.58 -0.22 2.50
C LYS A 73 3.43 -1.48 2.53
N GLN A 74 4.51 -1.45 1.77
CA GLN A 74 5.57 -2.44 1.77
C GLN A 74 6.91 -1.73 1.92
N VAL A 75 7.76 -2.22 2.81
CA VAL A 75 9.11 -1.70 3.01
C VAL A 75 10.10 -2.82 2.71
N ALA A 76 10.91 -2.64 1.68
CA ALA A 76 11.94 -3.61 1.35
C ALA A 76 13.17 -3.43 2.23
N LEU A 77 13.80 -4.54 2.62
CA LEU A 77 15.08 -4.50 3.34
C LEU A 77 16.15 -3.73 2.55
N ALA A 78 16.21 -3.91 1.23
CA ALA A 78 17.13 -3.18 0.37
C ALA A 78 16.87 -1.66 0.38
N THR A 79 15.60 -1.24 0.49
CA THR A 79 15.22 0.16 0.62
C THR A 79 15.63 0.72 1.99
N CYS A 80 15.43 -0.04 3.06
CA CYS A 80 15.94 0.29 4.39
C CYS A 80 17.47 0.49 4.36
N ASP A 81 18.20 -0.46 3.78
CA ASP A 81 19.66 -0.40 3.66
C ASP A 81 20.11 0.83 2.85
N ALA A 82 19.44 1.13 1.74
CA ALA A 82 19.76 2.27 0.87
C ALA A 82 19.50 3.64 1.53
N HIS A 83 18.58 3.72 2.49
CA HIS A 83 18.20 4.96 3.16
C HIS A 83 18.65 5.03 4.63
N GLY A 84 19.47 4.08 5.10
CA GLY A 84 19.98 4.05 6.47
C GLY A 84 18.88 3.87 7.53
N LEU A 85 17.83 3.12 7.21
CA LEU A 85 16.72 2.83 8.11
C LEU A 85 16.79 1.38 8.62
N GLU A 86 16.24 1.13 9.80
CA GLU A 86 15.97 -0.24 10.24
C GLU A 86 14.71 -0.79 9.55
N LEU A 87 14.63 -2.12 9.42
CA LEU A 87 13.41 -2.76 8.94
C LEU A 87 12.30 -2.57 10.00
N PRO A 88 11.12 -2.00 9.67
CA PRO A 88 10.12 -1.63 10.67
C PRO A 88 9.66 -2.77 11.58
N ALA A 89 9.71 -4.00 11.09
CA ALA A 89 9.44 -5.20 11.87
C ALA A 89 10.26 -5.28 13.18
N LEU A 90 11.53 -4.85 13.18
CA LEU A 90 12.38 -4.89 14.37
C LEU A 90 11.84 -4.04 15.51
N GLY A 91 11.35 -2.82 15.21
CA GLY A 91 10.77 -1.93 16.20
C GLY A 91 9.52 -2.50 16.87
N ILE A 92 8.75 -3.32 16.15
CA ILE A 92 7.54 -3.96 16.68
C ILE A 92 7.88 -5.06 17.68
N PHE A 93 8.94 -5.84 17.44
CA PHE A 93 9.36 -6.94 18.31
C PHE A 93 10.29 -6.53 19.44
N GLY A 94 11.00 -5.41 19.28
CA GLY A 94 12.07 -4.94 20.18
C GLY A 94 11.68 -4.82 21.66
N GLY A 95 10.39 -4.70 21.98
CA GLY A 95 9.90 -4.60 23.36
C GLY A 95 9.16 -5.83 23.89
N ARG A 96 9.03 -6.93 23.12
CA ARG A 96 8.10 -8.03 23.45
C ARG A 96 8.77 -9.39 23.65
N SER A 97 9.76 -9.75 22.83
CA SER A 97 10.47 -11.05 22.95
C SER A 97 11.86 -10.97 22.33
N PRO A 98 12.93 -11.16 23.12
CA PRO A 98 14.29 -11.25 22.62
C PRO A 98 14.47 -12.33 21.55
N GLU A 99 13.79 -13.46 21.70
CA GLU A 99 13.85 -14.60 20.76
C GLU A 99 13.30 -14.23 19.38
N HIS A 100 12.24 -13.41 19.33
CA HIS A 100 11.72 -12.91 18.05
C HIS A 100 12.66 -11.92 17.39
N VAL A 101 13.30 -11.05 18.17
CA VAL A 101 14.29 -10.10 17.67
C VAL A 101 15.49 -10.86 17.10
N GLU A 102 15.97 -11.89 17.81
CA GLU A 102 17.05 -12.76 17.34
C GLU A 102 16.66 -13.48 16.04
N ALA A 103 15.51 -14.16 16.01
CA ALA A 103 15.06 -14.88 14.83
C ALA A 103 14.88 -13.98 13.60
N LEU A 104 14.32 -12.78 13.79
CA LEU A 104 14.19 -11.78 12.71
C LEU A 104 15.55 -11.25 12.26
N SER A 105 16.46 -10.99 13.20
CA SER A 105 17.82 -10.55 12.89
C SER A 105 18.58 -11.60 12.08
N GLU A 106 18.46 -12.88 12.44
CA GLU A 106 19.02 -13.99 11.64
C GLU A 106 18.44 -14.02 10.23
N LEU A 107 17.12 -13.86 10.06
CA LEU A 107 16.46 -13.84 8.75
C LEU A 107 16.93 -12.65 7.89
N ILE A 108 17.06 -11.47 8.48
CA ILE A 108 17.59 -10.28 7.81
C ILE A 108 19.01 -10.55 7.31
N LEU A 109 19.88 -11.10 8.16
CA LEU A 109 21.26 -11.45 7.79
C LEU A 109 21.31 -12.49 6.67
N GLN A 110 20.46 -13.51 6.72
CA GLN A 110 20.36 -14.53 5.67
C GLN A 110 19.90 -13.92 4.32
N HIS A 111 18.92 -13.00 4.34
CA HIS A 111 18.47 -12.32 3.13
C HIS A 111 19.55 -11.40 2.54
N ARG A 112 20.27 -10.64 3.37
CA ARG A 112 21.44 -9.86 2.93
C ARG A 112 22.52 -10.73 2.29
N ARG A 113 22.85 -11.88 2.89
CA ARG A 113 23.88 -12.80 2.36
C ARG A 113 23.45 -13.51 1.07
N SER A 114 22.17 -13.86 0.96
CA SER A 114 21.66 -14.61 -0.20
C SER A 114 21.23 -13.73 -1.37
N GLY A 115 21.17 -12.41 -1.20
CA GLY A 115 20.63 -11.49 -2.21
C GLY A 115 19.12 -11.63 -2.45
N ARG A 116 18.43 -12.44 -1.64
CA ARG A 116 16.98 -12.64 -1.73
C ARG A 116 16.24 -11.43 -1.16
N HIS A 117 15.16 -11.03 -1.81
CA HIS A 117 14.33 -9.92 -1.36
C HIS A 117 13.57 -10.26 -0.08
N LEU A 118 13.63 -9.35 0.89
CA LEU A 118 12.80 -9.36 2.10
C LEU A 118 11.93 -8.11 2.08
N LEU A 119 10.62 -8.30 2.27
CA LEU A 119 9.63 -7.23 2.31
C LEU A 119 8.92 -7.28 3.67
N TYR A 120 8.78 -6.13 4.32
CA TYR A 120 7.87 -5.94 5.43
C TYR A 120 6.55 -5.35 4.91
N GLY A 121 5.45 -6.08 5.05
CA GLY A 121 4.11 -5.57 4.76
C GLY A 121 3.51 -4.90 6.00
N GLY A 122 3.12 -3.63 5.86
CA GLY A 122 2.52 -2.83 6.93
C GLY A 122 1.11 -2.34 6.56
N SER A 123 0.28 -2.18 7.59
CA SER A 123 -1.06 -1.60 7.56
C SER A 123 -2.17 -2.45 6.88
N TRP A 124 -2.94 -3.11 7.78
CA TRP A 124 -4.33 -3.64 7.71
C TRP A 124 -4.65 -5.04 7.17
N GLY A 125 -5.42 -5.77 8.01
CA GLY A 125 -6.24 -6.94 7.74
C GLY A 125 -5.54 -8.16 7.12
N MET A 126 -4.85 -8.99 7.93
CA MET A 126 -4.17 -10.21 7.46
C MET A 126 -5.01 -11.14 6.56
N ARG A 127 -6.34 -11.15 6.73
CA ARG A 127 -7.26 -11.92 5.88
C ARG A 127 -7.20 -11.53 4.40
N PHE A 128 -6.84 -10.29 4.10
CA PHE A 128 -6.64 -9.81 2.73
C PHE A 128 -5.33 -10.34 2.14
N TRP A 129 -4.24 -10.35 2.92
CA TRP A 129 -2.91 -10.78 2.48
C TRP A 129 -2.83 -12.28 2.17
N ALA A 130 -3.45 -13.13 2.99
CA ALA A 130 -3.53 -14.56 2.70
C ALA A 130 -4.23 -14.83 1.35
N ARG A 131 -5.28 -14.05 1.03
CA ARG A 131 -5.96 -14.13 -0.28
C ARG A 131 -5.09 -13.62 -1.41
N MET A 132 -4.19 -12.68 -1.12
CA MET A 132 -3.19 -12.21 -2.09
C MET A 132 -1.97 -13.15 -2.23
N GLY A 133 -1.98 -14.28 -1.53
CA GLY A 133 -0.99 -15.36 -1.59
C GLY A 133 0.36 -15.04 -0.95
N TYR A 134 0.34 -14.18 0.06
CA TYR A 134 1.47 -13.88 0.92
C TYR A 134 1.76 -15.09 1.85
N VAL A 135 3.01 -15.56 1.90
CA VAL A 135 3.44 -16.76 2.66
C VAL A 135 4.15 -16.37 3.97
N PRO A 136 3.77 -16.95 5.14
CA PRO A 136 4.44 -16.65 6.40
C PRO A 136 5.96 -16.84 6.33
N LEU A 137 6.71 -15.94 6.96
CA LEU A 137 8.15 -16.10 7.13
C LEU A 137 8.43 -17.33 7.99
N LEU A 138 9.37 -18.16 7.53
CA LEU A 138 9.77 -19.38 8.22
C LEU A 138 11.14 -19.17 8.86
N HIS A 139 11.27 -19.57 10.12
CA HIS A 139 12.53 -19.69 10.84
C HIS A 139 12.77 -21.18 11.16
N ARG A 140 13.88 -21.74 10.67
CA ARG A 140 14.23 -23.18 10.83
C ARG A 140 13.11 -24.14 10.39
N GLY A 141 12.43 -23.78 9.29
CA GLY A 141 11.35 -24.59 8.71
C GLY A 141 10.00 -24.46 9.42
N GLN A 142 9.90 -23.67 10.50
CA GLN A 142 8.66 -23.39 11.21
C GLN A 142 8.22 -21.94 10.95
N PRO A 143 6.92 -21.65 10.84
CA PRO A 143 6.47 -20.25 10.74
C PRO A 143 6.93 -19.47 11.96
N LEU A 144 7.38 -18.23 11.76
CA LEU A 144 7.66 -17.35 12.87
C LEU A 144 6.42 -17.25 13.76
N PRO A 145 6.58 -17.27 15.09
CA PRO A 145 5.45 -17.18 15.99
C PRO A 145 4.69 -15.89 15.72
N LYS A 146 3.36 -15.99 15.69
CA LYS A 146 2.51 -14.82 15.62
C LYS A 146 2.69 -14.04 16.92
N VAL A 147 2.97 -12.74 16.81
CA VAL A 147 2.96 -11.88 17.99
C VAL A 147 1.58 -11.27 18.10
N ALA A 148 0.90 -11.59 19.20
CA ALA A 148 -0.32 -10.89 19.57
C ALA A 148 0.06 -9.41 19.73
N TYR A 149 -0.56 -8.54 18.93
CA TYR A 149 -0.53 -7.12 19.23
C TYR A 149 -1.34 -6.89 20.53
N SER A 150 -1.17 -5.74 21.17
CA SER A 150 -1.64 -5.50 22.55
C SER A 150 -3.16 -5.61 22.78
N GLU A 151 -3.94 -5.85 21.72
CA GLU A 151 -5.40 -6.00 21.72
C GLU A 151 -5.78 -7.47 21.41
N PRO A 152 -6.79 -8.06 22.09
CA PRO A 152 -7.28 -9.40 21.76
C PRO A 152 -7.77 -9.50 20.31
N GLY A 153 -7.16 -10.38 19.52
CA GLY A 153 -7.57 -10.68 18.14
C GLY A 153 -6.65 -10.13 17.05
N GLU A 154 -5.62 -9.36 17.41
CA GLU A 154 -4.63 -8.86 16.46
C GLU A 154 -3.38 -9.72 16.44
N GLU A 155 -3.09 -10.32 15.29
CA GLU A 155 -1.89 -11.12 15.06
C GLU A 155 -1.00 -10.41 14.04
N LEU A 156 0.29 -10.27 14.35
CA LEU A 156 1.29 -9.83 13.37
C LEU A 156 1.99 -11.03 12.75
N VAL A 157 1.87 -11.18 11.42
CA VAL A 157 2.59 -12.18 10.63
C VAL A 157 3.56 -11.46 9.71
N LEU A 158 4.84 -11.82 9.84
CA LEU A 158 5.85 -11.39 8.88
C LEU A 158 5.75 -12.28 7.65
N ILE A 159 5.86 -11.68 6.46
CA ILE A 159 5.64 -12.38 5.20
C ILE A 159 6.86 -12.18 4.29
N SER A 160 7.33 -13.25 3.67
CA SER A 160 8.31 -13.18 2.58
C SER A 160 7.58 -13.30 1.23
N LEU A 161 8.03 -12.52 0.24
CA LEU A 161 7.74 -12.76 -1.17
C LEU A 161 9.07 -12.99 -1.87
N THR A 162 9.44 -14.25 -2.05
CA THR A 162 10.52 -14.63 -2.97
C THR A 162 10.01 -14.74 -4.40
N GLU A 163 8.73 -15.06 -4.60
CA GLU A 163 8.06 -15.14 -5.90
C GLU A 163 6.60 -14.63 -5.80
N PRO A 164 6.01 -14.09 -6.89
CA PRO A 164 4.60 -13.70 -6.90
C PRO A 164 3.72 -14.92 -6.66
N SER A 165 2.70 -14.78 -5.81
CA SER A 165 1.76 -15.87 -5.56
C SER A 165 0.93 -16.22 -6.80
N PRO A 166 0.40 -17.44 -6.92
CA PRO A 166 -0.50 -17.80 -8.02
C PRO A 166 -1.70 -16.85 -8.17
N TRP A 167 -2.27 -16.37 -7.07
CA TRP A 167 -3.36 -15.39 -7.10
C TRP A 167 -2.88 -14.01 -7.58
N ALA A 168 -1.69 -13.57 -7.15
CA ALA A 168 -1.11 -12.31 -7.63
C ALA A 168 -0.84 -12.38 -9.15
N LEU A 169 -0.39 -13.55 -9.63
CA LEU A 169 -0.23 -13.82 -11.06
C LEU A 169 -1.57 -13.79 -11.79
N GLU A 170 -2.62 -14.36 -11.22
CA GLU A 170 -3.98 -14.34 -11.76
C GLU A 170 -4.56 -12.91 -11.83
N CYS A 171 -4.43 -12.13 -10.76
CA CYS A 171 -4.86 -10.73 -10.73
C CYS A 171 -4.14 -9.89 -11.79
N ARG A 172 -2.82 -10.07 -11.92
CA ARG A 172 -2.02 -9.42 -12.97
C ARG A 172 -2.54 -9.79 -14.37
N GLU A 173 -2.86 -11.06 -14.57
CA GLU A 173 -3.35 -11.56 -15.85
C GLU A 173 -4.74 -11.01 -16.19
N ARG A 174 -5.66 -10.96 -15.23
CA ARG A 174 -6.97 -10.32 -15.41
C ARG A 174 -6.84 -8.84 -15.74
N GLN A 175 -5.94 -8.13 -15.07
CA GLN A 175 -5.71 -6.71 -15.35
C GLN A 175 -5.13 -6.50 -16.75
N ARG A 176 -4.22 -7.37 -17.20
CA ARG A 176 -3.68 -7.38 -18.56
C ARG A 176 -4.80 -7.56 -19.60
N GLN A 177 -5.68 -8.54 -19.40
CA GLN A 177 -6.83 -8.78 -20.29
C GLN A 177 -7.74 -7.56 -20.40
N VAL A 178 -8.09 -6.92 -19.29
CA VAL A 178 -8.90 -5.68 -19.29
C VAL A 178 -8.21 -4.55 -20.06
N LEU A 179 -6.89 -4.43 -19.98
CA LEU A 179 -6.12 -3.42 -20.73
C LEU A 179 -6.04 -3.74 -22.23
N GLU A 180 -5.89 -5.02 -22.59
CA GLU A 180 -5.90 -5.49 -23.98
C GLU A 180 -7.27 -5.29 -24.63
N GLU A 181 -8.36 -5.63 -23.94
CA GLU A 181 -9.73 -5.35 -24.37
C GLU A 181 -9.96 -3.85 -24.58
N ARG A 182 -9.46 -2.99 -23.68
CA ARG A 182 -9.58 -1.54 -23.85
C ARG A 182 -8.79 -1.00 -25.05
N ARG A 183 -7.69 -1.65 -25.43
CA ARG A 183 -6.91 -1.27 -26.62
C ARG A 183 -7.57 -1.76 -27.92
N SER A 184 -8.36 -2.83 -27.87
CA SER A 184 -9.07 -3.35 -29.03
C SER A 184 -10.37 -2.60 -29.36
N PHE A 185 -10.88 -1.78 -28.43
CA PHE A 185 -11.93 -0.82 -28.75
C PHE A 185 -11.33 0.38 -29.49
N PRO A 186 -11.82 0.71 -30.70
CA PRO A 186 -11.42 1.96 -31.36
C PRO A 186 -11.77 3.14 -30.46
N PRO A 187 -10.97 4.23 -30.45
CA PRO A 187 -11.30 5.42 -29.70
C PRO A 187 -12.72 5.83 -30.04
N ARG A 188 -13.57 6.02 -29.02
CA ARG A 188 -14.93 6.51 -29.21
C ARG A 188 -14.83 7.77 -30.06
N ALA A 189 -15.48 7.77 -31.22
CA ALA A 189 -15.62 8.97 -32.03
C ALA A 189 -16.13 10.10 -31.12
N PRO A 190 -15.56 11.30 -31.19
CA PRO A 190 -15.98 12.42 -30.37
C PRO A 190 -17.50 12.58 -30.52
N SER A 191 -18.22 12.55 -29.39
CA SER A 191 -19.67 12.65 -29.41
C SER A 191 -20.06 14.00 -30.00
N SER A 192 -20.70 14.00 -31.16
CA SER A 192 -21.18 15.21 -31.85
C SER A 192 -22.43 15.83 -31.22
N THR A 193 -22.81 15.40 -30.02
CA THR A 193 -23.96 15.93 -29.28
C THR A 193 -23.47 16.97 -28.28
N GLY A 194 -23.61 18.26 -28.62
CA GLY A 194 -23.50 19.33 -27.62
C GLY A 194 -22.87 20.64 -28.07
N ALA A 195 -23.05 21.08 -29.32
CA ALA A 195 -22.89 22.48 -29.68
C ALA A 195 -24.25 23.19 -29.68
N GLU A 196 -24.95 23.17 -28.54
CA GLU A 196 -26.08 24.07 -28.29
C GLU A 196 -25.81 24.87 -27.01
N GLY A 197 -25.43 26.13 -27.23
CA GLY A 197 -25.55 27.29 -26.34
C GLY A 197 -25.39 27.09 -24.83
N VAL A 198 -24.20 27.39 -24.31
CA VAL A 198 -24.06 27.89 -22.94
C VAL A 198 -23.82 29.40 -22.98
N LYS A 199 -24.79 30.13 -22.42
CA LYS A 199 -24.89 31.58 -22.32
C LYS A 199 -23.70 32.18 -21.57
N GLU A 200 -23.34 33.42 -21.94
CA GLU A 200 -22.34 34.24 -21.26
C GLU A 200 -22.58 34.31 -19.74
N PRO A 201 -21.52 34.28 -18.92
CA PRO A 201 -21.65 34.46 -17.48
C PRO A 201 -22.07 35.90 -17.16
N VAL A 202 -23.21 36.04 -16.49
CA VAL A 202 -23.66 37.29 -15.88
C VAL A 202 -22.64 37.71 -14.81
N SER A 203 -22.05 38.88 -15.01
CA SER A 203 -21.11 39.53 -14.08
C SER A 203 -21.71 39.73 -12.70
N ALA A 204 -21.04 39.21 -11.66
CA ALA A 204 -21.40 39.42 -10.27
C ALA A 204 -21.18 40.91 -9.86
N PRO A 205 -22.05 41.48 -9.01
CA PRO A 205 -21.89 42.84 -8.52
C PRO A 205 -20.69 42.93 -7.57
N ARG A 206 -19.92 44.03 -7.71
CA ARG A 206 -18.85 44.39 -6.78
C ARG A 206 -19.44 44.70 -5.41
N VAL A 207 -18.99 43.96 -4.40
CA VAL A 207 -19.19 44.32 -2.99
C VAL A 207 -18.18 45.42 -2.67
N VAL A 208 -18.68 46.53 -2.10
CA VAL A 208 -17.93 47.69 -1.59
C VAL A 208 -17.39 47.37 -0.21
#